data_AF-A0AAD9Z5A9-F1
#
_entry.id   AF-A0AAD9Z5A9-F1
#
_cell.length_a   1.000
_cell.length_b   1.000
_cell.length_c   1.000
_cell.angle_alpha   90.00
_cell.angle_beta   90.00
_cell.angle_gamma   90.00
#
_symmetry.space_group_name_H-M   'P 1'
#
loop_
_entity.id
_entity.type
_entity.pdbx_description
1 polymer ?
#
loop_
_entity_poly.entity_id
_entity_poly.type
_entity_poly.pdbx_seq_one_letter_code
_entity_poly.pdbx_strand_id
1 'polypeptide(L)'
;MIVGGPNARTDYHINSTPEWFYQYTGSMLLKVVEQDATSLKPTFRDIPIREGEMFLLPPNTPHNPIRFASTVGIVLEQPRPEDSLDRLRWYCQICKEIVHEAAFHCTDLGTQIKQAVVEFGEDKGKRTCGGCGALADMVPSGVVQP
;
A
#
# COMPACT_ATOMS: atom_id res chain seq x y z
N MET A 1 9.86 10.38 6.98
CA MET A 1 8.52 11.01 7.07
C MET A 1 7.93 10.77 8.45
N ILE A 2 7.14 11.72 8.97
CA ILE A 2 6.28 11.52 10.15
C ILE A 2 4.84 11.43 9.63
N VAL A 3 4.12 10.37 9.98
CA VAL A 3 2.84 10.04 9.34
C VAL A 3 1.82 9.61 10.40
N GLY A 4 0.72 10.36 10.49
CA GLY A 4 -0.39 10.06 11.40
C GLY A 4 -1.57 9.37 10.71
N GLY A 5 -2.67 9.22 11.45
CA GLY A 5 -3.95 8.75 10.95
C GLY A 5 -5.15 9.51 11.57
N PRO A 6 -6.39 9.21 11.15
CA PRO A 6 -6.74 8.03 10.35
C PRO A 6 -6.43 8.21 8.85
N ASN A 7 -5.88 7.17 8.23
CA ASN A 7 -5.62 7.11 6.79
C ASN A 7 -5.60 5.65 6.32
N ALA A 8 -6.43 5.32 5.33
CA ALA A 8 -6.51 3.98 4.77
C ALA A 8 -6.94 4.05 3.30
N ARG A 9 -6.16 3.46 2.41
CA ARG A 9 -6.47 3.34 0.98
C ARG A 9 -6.37 1.88 0.57
N THR A 10 -6.79 1.54 -0.65
CA THR A 10 -6.72 0.17 -1.16
C THR A 10 -5.51 -0.11 -2.05
N ASP A 11 -4.69 0.91 -2.36
CA ASP A 11 -3.43 0.75 -3.09
C ASP A 11 -2.38 0.04 -2.25
N TYR A 12 -1.70 -0.92 -2.89
CA TYR A 12 -0.44 -1.50 -2.42
C TYR A 12 0.71 -0.82 -3.15
N HIS A 13 1.59 -0.18 -2.40
CA HIS A 13 2.82 0.38 -2.91
C HIS A 13 3.88 -0.71 -3.03
N ILE A 14 4.67 -0.64 -4.10
CA ILE A 14 5.78 -1.54 -4.38
C ILE A 14 6.99 -0.66 -4.65
N ASN A 15 7.88 -0.66 -3.68
CA ASN A 15 9.12 0.10 -3.69
C ASN A 15 10.28 -0.87 -3.95
N SER A 16 11.21 -0.55 -4.85
CA SER A 16 12.37 -1.40 -5.12
C SER A 16 13.43 -1.36 -4.01
N THR A 17 13.19 -0.58 -2.96
CA THR A 17 14.07 -0.38 -1.82
C THR A 17 13.36 -0.73 -0.51
N PRO A 18 14.08 -1.05 0.58
CA PRO A 18 13.44 -1.37 1.85
C PRO A 18 12.75 -0.15 2.47
N GLU A 19 11.72 -0.40 3.27
CA GLU A 19 11.05 0.64 4.06
C GLU A 19 11.09 0.28 5.54
N TRP A 20 11.54 1.23 6.36
CA TRP A 20 11.60 1.03 7.80
C TRP A 20 10.48 1.80 8.49
N PHE A 21 9.75 1.10 9.36
CA PHE A 21 8.61 1.62 10.10
C PHE A 21 8.93 1.60 11.59
N TYR A 22 8.50 2.66 12.28
CA TYR A 22 8.48 2.73 13.73
C TYR A 22 7.21 3.42 14.20
N GLN A 23 6.46 2.81 15.11
CA GLN A 23 5.27 3.44 15.69
C GLN A 23 5.60 4.12 17.00
N TYR A 24 5.55 5.45 17.01
CA TYR A 24 5.84 6.26 18.19
C TYR A 24 4.62 6.39 19.10
N THR A 25 3.41 6.49 18.54
CA THR A 25 2.15 6.54 19.29
C THR A 25 1.08 5.73 18.59
N GLY A 26 0.43 4.82 19.32
CA GLY A 26 -0.59 3.90 18.82
C GLY A 26 -0.06 2.83 17.87
N SER A 27 -0.98 2.03 17.33
CA SER A 27 -0.63 0.94 16.40
C SER A 27 -0.97 1.32 14.96
N MET A 28 -0.35 0.64 14.00
CA MET A 28 -0.81 0.58 12.61
C MET A 28 -0.94 -0.87 12.15
N LEU A 29 -1.62 -1.09 11.02
CA LEU A 29 -1.66 -2.37 10.34
C LEU A 29 -1.00 -2.22 8.98
N LEU A 30 0.05 -2.99 8.70
CA LEU A 30 0.69 -3.05 7.40
C LEU A 30 0.20 -4.30 6.68
N LYS A 31 -0.68 -4.15 5.69
CA LYS A 31 -1.09 -5.27 4.84
C LYS A 31 0.01 -5.52 3.83
N VAL A 32 0.39 -6.77 3.61
CA VAL A 32 1.42 -7.15 2.64
C VAL A 32 0.96 -8.29 1.75
N VAL A 33 1.57 -8.40 0.58
CA VAL A 33 1.40 -9.54 -0.33
C VAL A 33 2.74 -10.24 -0.46
N GLU A 34 2.84 -11.45 0.09
CA GLU A 34 4.04 -12.27 0.00
C GLU A 34 3.91 -13.22 -1.19
N GLN A 35 4.90 -13.18 -2.08
CA GLN A 35 5.05 -14.16 -3.16
C GLN A 35 6.04 -15.22 -2.70
N ASP A 36 5.54 -16.43 -2.42
CA ASP A 36 6.39 -17.59 -2.22
C ASP A 36 6.81 -18.12 -3.59
N ALA A 37 8.11 -18.35 -3.79
CA ALA A 37 8.66 -18.93 -5.02
C ALA A 37 8.11 -20.34 -5.30
N THR A 38 7.57 -21.03 -4.30
CA THR A 38 7.00 -22.37 -4.38
C THR A 38 5.47 -22.36 -4.51
N SER A 39 4.81 -21.21 -4.31
CA SER A 39 3.35 -21.09 -4.41
C SER A 39 2.93 -20.42 -5.72
N LEU A 40 1.93 -21.00 -6.38
CA LEU A 40 1.28 -20.39 -7.55
C LEU A 40 0.42 -19.19 -7.20
N LYS A 41 0.05 -19.00 -5.93
CA LYS A 41 -0.80 -17.89 -5.47
C LYS A 41 -0.09 -17.05 -4.41
N PRO A 42 -0.22 -15.71 -4.47
CA PRO A 42 0.30 -14.84 -3.44
C PRO A 42 -0.46 -15.01 -2.12
N THR A 43 0.24 -14.80 -1.00
CA THR A 43 -0.33 -14.83 0.35
C THR A 43 -0.53 -13.41 0.85
N PHE A 44 -1.76 -13.05 1.21
CA PHE A 44 -2.08 -11.77 1.82
C PHE A 44 -1.95 -11.88 3.33
N ARG A 45 -1.19 -10.98 3.96
CA ARG A 45 -0.97 -10.97 5.41
C ARG A 45 -1.15 -9.59 5.98
N ASP A 46 -1.63 -9.57 7.21
CA ASP A 46 -1.76 -8.36 8.02
C ASP A 46 -0.66 -8.38 9.08
N ILE A 47 0.23 -7.38 9.05
CA ILE A 47 1.32 -7.22 10.01
C ILE A 47 0.96 -6.07 10.95
N PRO A 48 0.52 -6.35 12.19
CA PRO A 48 0.35 -5.29 13.17
C PRO A 48 1.74 -4.76 13.58
N ILE A 49 1.91 -3.45 13.55
CA ILE A 49 3.08 -2.76 14.09
C ILE A 49 2.55 -1.89 15.23
N ARG A 50 2.79 -2.34 16.46
CA ARG A 50 2.26 -1.73 17.69
C ARG A 50 3.13 -0.56 18.14
N GLU A 51 2.60 0.24 19.06
CA GLU A 51 3.36 1.33 19.70
C GLU A 51 4.69 0.81 20.26
N GLY A 52 5.78 1.50 19.93
CA GLY A 52 7.15 1.12 20.28
C GLY A 52 7.79 0.09 19.34
N GLU A 53 7.04 -0.61 18.49
CA GLU A 53 7.58 -1.62 17.57
C GLU A 53 8.27 -0.98 16.36
N MET A 54 9.32 -1.65 15.90
CA MET A 54 10.05 -1.35 14.68
C MET A 54 9.90 -2.51 13.71
N PHE A 55 9.78 -2.21 12.42
CA PHE A 55 9.64 -3.21 11.38
C PHE A 55 10.40 -2.77 10.12
N LEU A 56 11.18 -3.67 9.53
CA LEU A 56 11.86 -3.45 8.25
C LEU A 56 11.17 -4.27 7.18
N LEU A 57 10.52 -3.60 6.23
CA LEU A 57 9.89 -4.23 5.08
C LEU A 57 10.94 -4.47 3.98
N PRO A 58 11.07 -5.70 3.46
CA PRO A 58 11.97 -5.99 2.35
C PRO A 58 11.56 -5.28 1.05
N PRO A 59 12.53 -4.99 0.15
CA PRO A 59 12.26 -4.46 -1.18
C PRO A 59 11.25 -5.29 -1.96
N ASN A 60 10.56 -4.64 -2.88
CA ASN A 60 9.59 -5.21 -3.82
C ASN A 60 8.42 -5.94 -3.17
N THR A 61 8.20 -5.78 -1.86
CA THR A 61 7.02 -6.32 -1.16
C THR A 61 5.84 -5.37 -1.37
N PRO A 62 4.76 -5.78 -2.08
CA PRO A 62 3.55 -4.99 -2.14
C PRO A 62 2.99 -4.79 -0.74
N HIS A 63 2.80 -3.55 -0.34
CA HIS A 63 2.36 -3.21 1.01
C HIS A 63 1.35 -2.06 1.03
N ASN A 64 0.39 -2.12 1.95
CA ASN A 64 -0.70 -1.18 2.10
C ASN A 64 -0.81 -0.76 3.58
N PRO A 65 -0.30 0.44 3.93
CA PRO A 65 -0.35 0.97 5.30
C PRO A 65 -1.77 1.42 5.70
N ILE A 66 -2.29 0.87 6.80
CA ILE A 66 -3.53 1.31 7.45
C ILE A 66 -3.17 2.00 8.77
N ARG A 67 -3.52 3.28 8.89
CA ARG A 67 -3.22 4.10 10.07
C ARG A 67 -4.51 4.47 10.78
N PHE A 68 -4.58 4.21 12.08
CA PHE A 68 -5.74 4.52 12.90
C PHE A 68 -5.70 5.97 13.40
N ALA A 69 -6.83 6.47 13.91
CA ALA A 69 -6.93 7.81 14.45
C ALA A 69 -5.98 8.02 15.65
N SER A 70 -5.45 9.24 15.79
CA SER A 70 -4.58 9.64 16.91
C SER A 70 -3.30 8.79 17.06
N THR A 71 -2.75 8.35 15.93
CA THR A 71 -1.48 7.60 15.87
C THR A 71 -0.37 8.45 15.26
N VAL A 72 0.88 8.15 15.61
CA VAL A 72 2.07 8.80 15.05
C VAL A 72 3.11 7.73 14.73
N GLY A 73 3.43 7.59 13.44
CA GLY A 73 4.49 6.70 12.97
C GLY A 73 5.61 7.45 12.26
N ILE A 74 6.81 6.87 12.30
CA ILE A 74 7.97 7.29 11.53
C ILE A 74 8.18 6.25 10.42
N VAL A 75 8.40 6.75 9.20
CA VAL A 75 8.80 5.93 8.05
C VAL A 75 10.11 6.48 7.51
N LEU A 76 11.09 5.60 7.34
CA LEU A 76 12.35 5.91 6.67
C LEU A 76 12.44 5.11 5.38
N GLU A 77 12.75 5.81 4.30
CA GLU A 77 13.01 5.26 2.98
C GLU A 77 14.32 5.83 2.46
N GLN A 78 14.96 5.10 1.54
CA GLN A 78 16.13 5.60 0.84
C GLN A 78 15.74 6.37 -0.43
N PRO A 79 16.60 7.28 -0.92
CA PRO A 79 16.52 7.77 -2.27
C PRO A 79 16.44 6.61 -3.27
N ARG A 80 15.60 6.78 -4.29
CA ARG A 80 15.43 5.80 -5.34
C ARG A 80 16.69 5.68 -6.20
N PRO A 81 17.13 4.47 -6.57
CA PRO A 81 18.07 4.29 -7.67
C PRO A 81 17.57 4.98 -8.95
N GLU A 82 18.47 5.51 -9.77
CA GLU A 82 18.17 6.38 -10.93
C GLU A 82 17.10 5.80 -11.88
N ASP A 83 17.23 4.52 -12.23
CA ASP A 83 16.32 3.84 -13.16
C ASP A 83 15.18 3.06 -12.47
N SER A 84 15.05 3.19 -11.14
CA SER A 84 14.02 2.45 -10.42
C SER A 84 12.63 3.07 -10.61
N LEU A 85 11.65 2.17 -10.74
CA LEU A 85 10.23 2.51 -10.81
C LEU A 85 9.54 2.03 -9.54
N ASP A 86 8.80 2.95 -8.93
CA ASP A 86 7.79 2.61 -7.95
C ASP A 86 6.53 2.16 -8.67
N ARG A 87 5.75 1.29 -8.01
CA ARG A 87 4.44 0.89 -8.51
C ARG A 87 3.38 1.06 -7.45
N LEU A 88 2.18 1.44 -7.88
CA LEU A 88 0.96 1.29 -7.11
C LEU A 88 0.08 0.23 -7.76
N ARG A 89 -0.39 -0.71 -6.95
CA ARG A 89 -1.16 -1.86 -7.40
C ARG A 89 -2.45 -1.98 -6.59
N TRP A 90 -3.56 -2.25 -7.26
CA TRP A 90 -4.83 -2.56 -6.63
C TRP A 90 -5.20 -4.01 -6.85
N TYR A 91 -5.65 -4.67 -5.80
CA TYR A 91 -6.12 -6.05 -5.84
C TYR A 91 -7.63 -6.10 -5.67
N CYS A 92 -8.27 -7.07 -6.32
CA CYS A 92 -9.70 -7.30 -6.19
C CYS A 92 -10.03 -7.79 -4.79
N GLN A 93 -11.00 -7.16 -4.12
CA GLN A 93 -11.40 -7.53 -2.77
C GLN A 93 -12.03 -8.94 -2.71
N ILE A 94 -12.60 -9.42 -3.83
CA ILE A 94 -13.26 -10.72 -3.95
C ILE A 94 -12.28 -11.83 -4.36
N CYS A 95 -11.70 -11.75 -5.55
CA CYS A 95 -10.89 -12.84 -6.12
C CYS A 95 -9.37 -12.67 -5.95
N LYS A 96 -8.91 -11.53 -5.40
CA LYS A 96 -7.50 -11.19 -5.17
C LYS A 96 -6.62 -11.06 -6.43
N GLU A 97 -7.21 -11.07 -7.63
CA GLU A 97 -6.53 -10.70 -8.87
C GLU A 97 -6.05 -9.25 -8.87
N ILE A 98 -5.02 -8.96 -9.66
CA ILE A 98 -4.58 -7.58 -9.91
C ILE A 98 -5.65 -6.89 -10.74
N VAL A 99 -6.17 -5.78 -10.23
CA VAL A 99 -7.18 -4.95 -10.91
C VAL A 99 -6.50 -3.90 -11.78
N HIS A 100 -5.52 -3.21 -11.22
CA HIS A 100 -4.77 -2.18 -11.90
C HIS A 100 -3.37 -2.07 -11.31
N GLU A 101 -2.42 -1.64 -12.14
CA GLU A 101 -1.08 -1.27 -11.71
C GLU A 101 -0.63 -0.03 -12.49
N ALA A 102 -0.07 0.94 -11.77
CA ALA A 102 0.57 2.12 -12.32
C ALA A 102 2.03 2.16 -11.88
N ALA A 103 2.93 2.52 -12.79
CA ALA A 103 4.36 2.65 -12.52
C ALA A 103 4.80 4.10 -12.74
N PHE A 104 5.71 4.60 -11.91
CA PHE A 104 6.24 5.96 -12.02
C PHE A 104 7.65 6.06 -11.44
N HIS A 105 8.44 7.00 -11.96
CA HIS A 105 9.67 7.44 -11.29
C HIS A 105 9.29 8.33 -10.12
N CYS A 106 9.65 7.91 -8.90
CA CYS A 106 9.30 8.63 -7.69
C CYS A 106 10.26 9.81 -7.45
N THR A 107 9.79 11.02 -7.75
CA THR A 107 10.47 12.29 -7.46
C THR A 107 9.78 13.06 -6.32
N ASP A 108 8.47 12.90 -6.17
CA ASP A 108 7.66 13.40 -5.05
C ASP A 108 6.62 12.35 -4.68
N LEU A 109 6.96 11.53 -3.69
CA LEU A 109 6.16 10.38 -3.25
C LEU A 109 4.73 10.77 -2.88
N GLY A 110 4.56 11.87 -2.12
CA GLY A 110 3.25 12.25 -1.60
C GLY A 110 2.31 12.71 -2.71
N THR A 111 2.80 13.57 -3.60
CA THR A 111 2.01 14.14 -4.70
C THR A 111 1.69 13.08 -5.76
N GLN A 112 2.68 12.27 -6.16
CA GLN A 112 2.50 11.28 -7.22
C GLN A 112 1.59 10.12 -6.78
N ILE A 113 1.70 9.65 -5.54
CA ILE A 113 0.77 8.65 -5.01
C ILE A 113 -0.65 9.20 -5.00
N LYS A 114 -0.85 10.42 -4.50
CA LYS A 114 -2.18 11.04 -4.46
C LYS A 114 -2.81 11.14 -5.85
N GLN A 115 -2.04 11.56 -6.85
CA GLN A 115 -2.51 11.67 -8.22
C GLN A 115 -2.94 10.30 -8.77
N ALA A 116 -2.10 9.27 -8.64
CA ALA A 116 -2.41 7.93 -9.12
C ALA A 116 -3.67 7.34 -8.45
N VAL A 117 -3.86 7.60 -7.16
CA VAL A 117 -5.08 7.18 -6.43
C VAL A 117 -6.32 7.89 -6.95
N VAL A 118 -6.26 9.19 -7.24
CA VAL A 118 -7.38 9.94 -7.82
C VAL A 118 -7.73 9.42 -9.21
N GLU A 119 -6.72 9.26 -10.08
CA GLU A 119 -6.90 8.73 -11.44
C GLU A 119 -7.51 7.33 -11.45
N PHE A 120 -7.10 6.46 -10.50
CA PHE A 120 -7.74 5.16 -10.33
C PHE A 120 -9.19 5.33 -9.85
N GLY A 121 -9.45 6.20 -8.88
CA GLY A 121 -10.78 6.43 -8.30
C GLY A 121 -11.85 6.89 -9.29
N GLU A 122 -11.46 7.77 -10.21
CA GLU A 122 -12.33 8.39 -11.21
C GLU A 122 -12.60 7.50 -12.43
N ASP A 123 -11.74 6.50 -12.67
CA ASP A 123 -11.84 5.62 -13.83
C ASP A 123 -12.48 4.26 -13.46
N LYS A 124 -13.78 4.13 -13.75
CA LYS A 124 -14.53 2.87 -13.55
C LYS A 124 -13.94 1.70 -14.33
N GLY A 125 -13.33 1.95 -15.49
CA GLY A 125 -12.69 0.92 -16.31
C GLY A 125 -11.47 0.35 -15.59
N LYS A 126 -10.55 1.21 -15.13
CA LYS A 126 -9.39 0.81 -14.34
C LYS A 126 -9.78 0.09 -13.05
N ARG A 127 -10.91 0.45 -12.45
CA ARG A 127 -11.41 -0.17 -11.20
C ARG A 127 -12.14 -1.49 -11.40
N THR A 128 -12.49 -1.87 -12.62
CA THR A 128 -13.25 -3.10 -12.87
C THR A 128 -12.29 -4.27 -12.94
N CYS A 129 -12.44 -5.24 -12.04
CA CYS A 129 -11.61 -6.44 -12.03
C CYS A 129 -11.83 -7.27 -13.30
N GLY A 130 -10.77 -7.51 -14.07
CA GLY A 130 -10.83 -8.36 -15.26
C GLY A 130 -11.15 -9.84 -14.97
N GLY A 131 -10.86 -10.32 -13.75
CA GLY A 131 -11.08 -11.73 -13.38
C GLY A 131 -12.52 -12.06 -12.99
N CYS A 132 -13.25 -11.15 -12.33
CA CYS A 132 -14.61 -11.41 -11.84
C CYS A 132 -15.64 -10.31 -12.11
N GLY A 133 -15.24 -9.20 -12.74
CA GLY A 133 -16.12 -8.06 -13.05
C GLY A 133 -16.48 -7.18 -11.86
N ALA A 134 -16.00 -7.49 -10.65
CA ALA A 134 -16.26 -6.68 -9.47
C ALA A 134 -15.56 -5.31 -9.56
N LEU A 135 -16.24 -4.27 -9.10
CA LEU A 135 -15.64 -2.94 -8.99
C LEU A 135 -14.78 -2.87 -7.72
N ALA A 136 -13.51 -2.52 -7.86
CA ALA A 136 -12.58 -2.39 -6.73
C ALA A 136 -12.92 -1.19 -5.85
N ASP A 137 -12.80 -1.40 -4.54
CA ASP A 137 -13.00 -0.38 -3.53
C ASP A 137 -11.83 0.62 -3.52
N MET A 138 -12.11 1.86 -3.11
CA MET A 138 -11.09 2.91 -2.91
C MET A 138 -10.59 3.01 -1.48
N VAL A 139 -11.44 2.55 -0.54
CA VAL A 139 -11.17 2.59 0.89
C VAL A 139 -11.42 1.19 1.44
N PRO A 140 -10.53 0.65 2.30
CA PRO A 140 -10.75 -0.66 2.92
C PRO A 140 -12.04 -0.69 3.73
N SER A 141 -12.75 -1.82 3.65
CA SER A 141 -13.99 -2.06 4.38
C SER A 141 -13.79 -1.86 5.89
N GLY A 142 -14.69 -1.11 6.54
CA GLY A 142 -14.66 -0.91 7.99
C GLY A 142 -13.70 0.18 8.50
N VAL A 143 -13.02 0.91 7.61
CA VAL A 143 -12.26 2.10 7.99
C VAL A 143 -13.04 3.36 7.61
N VAL A 144 -13.40 4.16 8.62
CA VAL A 144 -14.00 5.48 8.41
C VAL A 144 -12.86 6.47 8.13
N GLN A 145 -12.77 6.97 6.90
CA GLN A 145 -11.93 8.14 6.62
C GLN A 145 -12.58 9.39 7.24
N PRO A 146 -11.76 10.34 7.76
CA PRO A 146 -12.28 11.56 8.36
C PRO A 146 -12.90 12.50 7.30
#